data_AF-A0A2A2PWW7-F1
#
_entry.id   AF-A0A2A2PWW7-F1
#
_cell.length_a   1.000
_cell.length_b   1.000
_cell.length_c   1.000
_cell.angle_alpha   90.00
_cell.angle_beta   90.00
_cell.angle_gamma   90.00
#
_symmetry.space_group_name_H-M   'P 1'
#
loop_
_entity.id
_entity.type
_entity.pdbx_description
1 polymer ?
#
loop_
_entity_poly.entity_id
_entity_poly.type
_entity_poly.pdbx_seq_one_letter_code
_entity_poly.pdbx_strand_id
1 'polypeptide(L)' 'MKTARLHRLFNPRSRRCFDVALDHGFFNEPSFLAGIENLPAAIRTLVDAAPDAIQLTVGQAPHLQAL' A
#
# COMPACT_ATOMS: atom_id res chain seq x y z
N MET A 1 18.39 20.85 -2.94
CA MET A 1 17.03 20.31 -3.12
C MET A 1 17.14 18.80 -3.31
N LYS A 2 16.36 17.97 -2.60
CA LYS A 2 16.38 16.51 -2.84
C LYS A 2 15.52 16.19 -4.06
N THR A 3 16.05 15.46 -5.04
CA THR A 3 15.29 15.01 -6.21
C THR A 3 14.40 13.84 -5.84
N ALA A 4 13.10 13.92 -6.16
CA ALA A 4 12.17 12.81 -5.95
C ALA A 4 12.53 11.61 -6.84
N ARG A 5 12.46 10.39 -6.30
CA ARG A 5 12.84 9.15 -6.99
C ARG A 5 11.61 8.41 -7.54
N LEU A 6 10.83 9.08 -8.38
CA LEU A 6 9.54 8.57 -8.89
C LEU A 6 9.65 7.27 -9.68
N HIS A 7 10.76 7.03 -10.39
CA HIS A 7 10.97 5.79 -11.16
C HIS A 7 10.94 4.51 -10.31
N ARG A 8 11.01 4.61 -8.98
CA ARG A 8 10.91 3.45 -8.08
C ARG A 8 9.50 2.87 -7.99
N LEU A 9 8.48 3.61 -8.40
CA LEU A 9 7.07 3.19 -8.36
C LEU A 9 6.58 2.57 -9.68
N PHE A 10 7.41 2.57 -10.72
CA PHE A 10 7.00 2.08 -12.04
C PHE A 10 7.73 0.79 -12.37
N ASN A 11 6.97 -0.20 -12.82
CA ASN A 11 7.51 -1.44 -13.32
C ASN A 11 8.48 -1.16 -14.49
N PRO A 12 9.70 -1.72 -14.49
CA PRO A 12 10.71 -1.40 -15.50
C PRO A 12 10.34 -1.87 -16.91
N ARG A 13 9.52 -2.94 -17.02
CA ARG A 13 9.11 -3.50 -18.32
C ARG A 13 7.84 -2.83 -18.84
N SER A 14 6.79 -2.79 -18.03
CA SER A 14 5.48 -2.26 -18.48
C SER A 14 5.43 -0.74 -18.47
N ARG A 15 6.34 -0.07 -17.75
CA ARG A 15 6.36 1.38 -17.52
C ARG A 15 5.09 1.92 -16.84
N ARG A 16 4.31 1.03 -16.22
CA ARG A 16 3.10 1.35 -15.45
C ARG A 16 3.36 1.13 -13.95
N CYS A 17 2.53 1.75 -13.13
CA CYS A 17 2.49 1.52 -11.69
C CYS A 17 1.22 0.74 -11.38
N PHE A 18 1.36 -0.43 -10.79
CA PHE A 18 0.29 -1.12 -10.10
C PHE A 18 0.37 -0.81 -8.61
N ASP A 19 -0.39 0.20 -8.19
CA ASP A 19 -0.52 0.62 -6.80
C ASP A 19 -1.76 0.00 -6.17
N VAL A 20 -1.60 -0.53 -4.96
CA VAL A 20 -2.72 -1.01 -4.14
C VAL A 20 -2.88 -0.08 -2.94
N ALA A 21 -4.02 0.60 -2.89
CA ALA A 21 -4.31 1.59 -1.87
C ALA A 21 -5.09 1.01 -0.70
N LEU A 22 -4.55 1.21 0.52
CA LEU A 22 -5.17 0.91 1.82
C LEU A 22 -5.11 2.13 2.75
N ASP A 23 -5.05 3.33 2.19
CA ASP A 23 -5.03 4.60 2.91
C ASP A 23 -6.42 5.24 3.04
N HIS A 24 -7.46 4.45 2.81
CA HIS A 24 -8.82 4.94 2.78
C HIS A 24 -9.26 5.54 4.12
N GLY A 25 -9.73 6.79 4.08
CA GLY A 25 -10.37 7.51 5.18
C GLY A 25 -11.89 7.32 5.18
N PHE A 26 -12.36 6.08 5.03
CA PHE A 26 -13.79 5.79 5.13
C PHE A 26 -14.21 5.77 6.60
N PHE A 27 -14.96 6.77 7.02
CA PHE A 27 -15.49 6.87 8.36
C PHE A 27 -16.90 6.29 8.42
N ASN A 28 -17.15 5.43 9.40
CA ASN A 28 -18.47 4.83 9.62
C ASN A 28 -19.01 4.02 8.43
N GLU A 29 -18.13 3.37 7.66
CA GLU A 29 -18.48 2.48 6.55
C GLU A 29 -17.93 1.06 6.77
N PRO A 30 -18.58 0.24 7.63
CA PRO A 30 -18.10 -1.09 7.98
C PRO A 30 -18.00 -2.05 6.78
N SER A 31 -18.78 -1.80 5.73
CA SER A 31 -18.78 -2.59 4.49
C SER A 31 -17.41 -2.62 3.80
N PHE A 32 -16.59 -1.59 4.00
CA PHE A 32 -15.24 -1.48 3.45
C PHE A 32 -14.17 -2.18 4.30
N LEU A 33 -14.51 -2.63 5.51
CA LEU A 33 -13.55 -3.31 6.38
C LEU A 33 -13.29 -4.76 5.95
N ALA A 34 -14.27 -5.38 5.27
CA ALA A 34 -14.20 -6.77 4.80
C ALA A 34 -12.86 -7.10 4.09
N GLY A 35 -12.03 -7.94 4.71
CA GLY A 35 -10.74 -8.38 4.18
C GLY A 35 -9.53 -7.49 4.52
N ILE A 36 -9.73 -6.33 5.14
CA ILE A 36 -8.66 -5.41 5.58
C ILE A 36 -8.77 -5.04 7.07
N GLU A 37 -9.61 -5.75 7.83
CA GLU A 37 -9.83 -5.54 9.27
C GLU A 37 -8.54 -5.75 10.07
N ASN A 38 -7.66 -6.62 9.56
CA ASN A 38 -6.33 -6.87 10.10
C ASN A 38 -5.27 -6.33 9.14
N LEU A 39 -4.92 -5.05 9.30
CA LEU A 39 -3.94 -4.39 8.44
C LEU A 39 -2.56 -5.07 8.39
N PRO A 40 -1.96 -5.54 9.50
CA PRO A 40 -0.72 -6.33 9.42
C PRO A 40 -0.80 -7.55 8.49
N ALA A 41 -1.91 -8.30 8.56
CA ALA A 41 -2.11 -9.48 7.70
C ALA A 41 -2.38 -9.08 6.24
N ALA A 42 -3.20 -8.05 6.02
CA ALA A 42 -3.48 -7.52 4.69
C ALA A 42 -2.20 -7.00 4.01
N ILE A 43 -1.37 -6.24 4.73
CA ILE A 43 -0.09 -5.72 4.23
C ILE A 43 0.85 -6.87 3.85
N ARG A 44 0.98 -7.92 4.68
CA ARG A 44 1.77 -9.11 4.31
C ARG A 44 1.29 -9.75 3.02
N THR A 45 -0.02 -9.92 2.89
CA THR A 45 -0.65 -10.47 1.68
C THR A 45 -0.31 -9.63 0.45
N LEU A 46 -0.36 -8.30 0.57
CA LEU A 46 0.02 -7.41 -0.54
C LEU A 46 1.51 -7.49 -0.86
N VAL A 47 2.39 -7.53 0.15
CA VAL A 47 3.84 -7.68 -0.07
C VAL A 47 4.15 -8.99 -0.81
N ASP A 48 3.51 -10.10 -0.42
CA ASP A 48 3.66 -11.40 -1.08
C ASP A 48 3.16 -11.37 -2.54
N ALA A 49 2.13 -10.57 -2.83
CA ALA A 49 1.62 -10.36 -4.19
C ALA A 49 2.49 -9.41 -5.04
N ALA A 50 3.45 -8.72 -4.43
CA ALA A 50 4.44 -7.86 -5.07
C ALA A 50 3.88 -6.81 -6.07
N PRO A 51 2.95 -5.92 -5.65
CA PRO A 51 2.58 -4.76 -6.45
C PRO A 51 3.77 -3.79 -6.57
N ASP A 52 3.70 -2.83 -7.49
CA ASP A 52 4.77 -1.83 -7.66
C ASP A 52 4.77 -0.83 -6.48
N ALA A 53 3.62 -0.60 -5.85
CA ALA A 53 3.45 0.26 -4.69
C ALA A 53 2.31 -0.21 -3.78
N ILE A 54 2.43 0.13 -2.48
CA ILE A 54 1.35 0.03 -1.50
C ILE A 54 1.17 1.40 -0.89
N GLN A 55 -0.03 1.99 -1.04
CA GLN A 55 -0.37 3.28 -0.46
C GLN A 55 -1.02 3.07 0.92
N LEU A 56 -0.41 3.65 1.97
CA LEU A 56 -0.86 3.51 3.36
C LEU A 56 -1.06 4.89 4.01
N THR A 57 -2.00 4.98 4.94
CA THR A 57 -2.02 6.10 5.89
C THR A 57 -0.78 6.06 6.76
N VAL A 58 -0.26 7.24 7.15
CA VAL A 58 0.97 7.35 7.94
C VAL A 58 0.90 6.55 9.24
N GLY A 59 -0.27 6.48 9.89
CA GLY A 59 -0.47 5.70 11.12
C GLY A 59 -0.33 4.18 10.93
N GLN A 60 -0.49 3.68 9.71
CA GLN A 60 -0.42 2.25 9.38
C GLN A 60 0.93 1.85 8.75
N ALA A 61 1.73 2.83 8.32
CA ALA A 61 3.07 2.60 7.77
C ALA A 61 4.01 1.74 8.65
N PRO A 62 3.98 1.81 10.00
CA PRO A 62 4.84 0.97 10.84
C PRO A 62 4.63 -0.54 10.63
N HIS A 63 3.44 -0.97 10.21
CA HIS A 63 3.17 -2.38 9.94
C HIS A 63 3.97 -2.91 8.74
N LEU A 64 4.16 -2.09 7.70
CA LEU A 64 5.01 -2.44 6.55
C LEU A 64 6.50 -2.37 6.92
N GLN A 65 6.89 -1.39 7.72
CA GLN A 65 8.30 -1.19 8.11
C GLN A 65 8.83 -2.26 9.08
N ALA A 66 7.94 -2.98 9.74
CA ALA A 66 8.28 -4.06 10.68
C ALA A 66 8.37 -5.45 10.02
N LEU A 67 8.12 -5.55 8.71
CA LEU A 67 8.33 -6.78 7.91
C LEU A 67 9.80 -6.91 7.52
#